data_AF-A0A2G6FK35-F1
#
_entry.id   AF-A0A2G6FK35-F1
#
_cell.length_a   1.000
_cell.length_b   1.000
_cell.length_c   1.000
_cell.angle_alpha   90.00
_cell.angle_beta   90.00
_cell.angle_gamma   90.00
#
_symmetry.space_group_name_H-M   'P 1'
#
loop_
_entity.id
_entity.type
_entity.pdbx_description
1 polymer ?
#
loop_
_entity_poly.entity_id
_entity_poly.type
_entity_poly.pdbx_seq_one_letter_code
_entity_poly.pdbx_strand_id
1 'polypeptide(L)'
;MERKNGEDEALAIALDEKNVADVTPGEYSWAAVVVSTLAFASGHLPYEWPAAICFGVLMSGLWIVRKDLLSCIVAHGAANVFLALYVLQTGKWYLW
;
A
#
# COMPACT_ATOMS: atom_id res chain seq x y z
N MET A 1 -20.61 21.74 -22.62
CA MET A 1 -20.49 22.20 -21.22
C MET A 1 -21.03 21.18 -20.21
N GLU A 2 -21.44 19.96 -20.60
CA GLU A 2 -22.01 18.94 -19.69
C GLU A 2 -20.99 18.05 -18.95
N ARG A 3 -19.72 17.96 -19.40
CA ARG A 3 -18.73 17.05 -18.79
C ARG A 3 -18.31 17.43 -17.37
N LYS A 4 -18.38 18.73 -17.04
CA LYS A 4 -17.91 19.26 -15.76
C LYS A 4 -18.81 18.83 -14.59
N ASN A 5 -20.12 18.77 -14.81
CA ASN A 5 -21.08 18.34 -13.79
C ASN A 5 -20.87 16.89 -13.34
N GLY A 6 -20.56 15.97 -14.27
CA GLY A 6 -20.37 14.56 -13.92
C GLY A 6 -19.05 14.27 -13.20
N GLU A 7 -18.00 15.04 -13.46
CA GLU A 7 -16.72 14.93 -12.75
C GLU A 7 -16.84 15.48 -11.32
N ASP A 8 -17.53 16.59 -11.13
CA ASP A 8 -17.79 17.19 -9.81
C ASP A 8 -18.72 16.29 -8.95
N GLU A 9 -19.71 15.65 -9.56
CA GLU A 9 -20.60 14.69 -8.90
C GLU A 9 -19.88 13.41 -8.49
N ALA A 10 -19.05 12.83 -9.37
CA ALA A 10 -18.26 11.65 -9.04
C ALA A 10 -17.26 11.91 -7.90
N LEU A 11 -16.68 13.12 -7.87
CA LEU A 11 -15.78 13.54 -6.79
C LEU A 11 -16.52 13.71 -5.46
N ALA A 12 -17.69 14.35 -5.47
CA ALA A 12 -18.53 14.51 -4.28
C ALA A 12 -18.94 13.15 -3.71
N ILE A 13 -19.38 12.20 -4.56
CA ILE A 13 -19.72 10.84 -4.13
C ILE A 13 -18.50 10.14 -3.51
N ALA A 14 -17.32 10.25 -4.14
CA ALA A 14 -16.12 9.58 -3.67
C ALA A 14 -15.59 10.15 -2.35
N LEU A 15 -15.73 11.46 -2.10
CA LEU A 15 -15.18 12.13 -0.93
C LEU A 15 -16.16 12.26 0.24
N ASP A 16 -17.43 12.58 -0.04
CA ASP A 16 -18.42 12.91 0.98
C ASP A 16 -19.34 11.72 1.33
N GLU A 17 -19.58 10.80 0.39
CA GLU A 17 -20.55 9.71 0.57
C GLU A 17 -19.92 8.34 0.84
N LYS A 18 -18.64 8.13 0.49
CA LYS A 18 -17.96 6.84 0.67
C LYS A 18 -17.01 6.86 1.86
N ASN A 19 -17.00 5.78 2.63
CA ASN A 19 -16.09 5.59 3.75
C ASN A 19 -15.19 4.36 3.55
N VAL A 20 -13.98 4.40 4.10
CA VAL A 20 -13.07 3.24 4.14
C VAL A 20 -13.71 2.07 4.90
N ALA A 21 -14.56 2.33 5.90
CA ALA A 21 -15.30 1.34 6.65
C ALA A 21 -16.35 0.57 5.81
N ASP A 22 -16.72 1.08 4.63
CA ASP A 22 -17.64 0.39 3.73
C ASP A 22 -16.97 -0.79 3.00
N VAL A 23 -15.64 -0.89 3.04
CA VAL A 23 -14.86 -1.96 2.41
C VAL A 23 -14.73 -3.14 3.37
N THR A 24 -15.16 -4.31 2.94
CA THR A 24 -15.08 -5.50 3.80
C THR A 24 -13.63 -5.99 3.94
N PRO A 25 -13.24 -6.57 5.10
CA PRO A 25 -11.87 -7.06 5.27
C PRO A 25 -11.47 -8.10 4.23
N GLY A 26 -10.33 -7.89 3.58
CA GLY A 26 -9.81 -8.70 2.48
C GLY A 26 -10.43 -8.41 1.11
N GLU A 27 -11.38 -7.48 1.02
CA GLU A 27 -11.88 -7.01 -0.27
C GLU A 27 -10.78 -6.26 -1.02
N TYR A 28 -10.74 -6.46 -2.34
CA TYR A 28 -9.73 -5.86 -3.20
C TYR A 28 -10.25 -5.65 -4.62
N SER A 29 -9.62 -4.72 -5.30
CA SER A 29 -9.65 -4.62 -6.75
C SER A 29 -8.21 -4.60 -7.26
N TRP A 30 -8.00 -5.05 -8.50
CA TRP A 30 -6.68 -4.97 -9.12
C TRP A 30 -6.18 -3.52 -9.25
N ALA A 31 -7.11 -2.57 -9.44
CA ALA A 31 -6.78 -1.15 -9.43
C ALA A 31 -6.20 -0.73 -8.07
N ALA A 32 -6.83 -1.13 -6.96
CA ALA A 32 -6.30 -0.85 -5.62
C ALA A 32 -4.91 -1.45 -5.42
N VAL A 33 -4.72 -2.73 -5.77
CA VAL A 33 -3.40 -3.40 -5.64
C VAL A 33 -2.32 -2.66 -6.43
N VAL A 34 -2.57 -2.34 -7.70
CA VAL A 34 -1.60 -1.67 -8.57
C VAL A 34 -1.32 -0.24 -8.09
N VAL A 35 -2.36 0.55 -7.85
CA VAL A 35 -2.21 1.97 -7.45
C VAL A 35 -1.52 2.07 -6.10
N SER A 36 -1.92 1.28 -5.10
CA SER A 36 -1.28 1.30 -3.77
C SER A 36 0.18 0.85 -3.84
N THR A 37 0.49 -0.18 -4.64
CA THR A 37 1.87 -0.66 -4.81
C THR A 37 2.75 0.40 -5.48
N LEU A 38 2.26 1.04 -6.54
CA LEU A 38 3.00 2.09 -7.25
C LEU A 38 3.18 3.34 -6.39
N ALA A 39 2.14 3.75 -5.66
CA ALA A 39 2.22 4.87 -4.73
C ALA A 39 3.27 4.60 -3.64
N PHE A 40 3.28 3.40 -3.05
CA PHE A 40 4.29 3.00 -2.07
C PHE A 40 5.72 3.00 -2.65
N ALA A 41 5.91 2.40 -3.82
CA ALA A 41 7.20 2.35 -4.50
C ALA A 41 7.73 3.75 -4.87
N SER A 42 6.85 4.69 -5.24
CA SER A 42 7.24 6.07 -5.55
C SER A 42 7.83 6.85 -4.36
N GLY A 43 7.57 6.40 -3.12
CA GLY A 43 8.18 6.96 -1.93
C GLY A 43 9.61 6.47 -1.67
N HIS A 44 10.10 5.52 -2.46
CA HIS A 44 11.43 4.92 -2.33
C HIS A 44 12.36 5.35 -3.47
N LEU A 45 13.67 5.19 -3.26
CA LEU A 45 14.65 5.49 -4.30
C LEU A 45 14.50 4.50 -5.48
N PRO A 46 14.77 4.91 -6.73
CA PRO A 46 14.51 4.07 -7.90
C PRO A 46 15.16 2.68 -7.87
N TYR A 47 16.32 2.53 -7.24
CA TYR A 47 17.00 1.23 -7.12
C TYR A 47 16.33 0.29 -6.11
N GLU A 48 15.46 0.81 -5.25
CA GLU A 48 14.69 0.05 -4.24
C GLU A 48 13.32 -0.37 -4.78
N TRP A 49 12.87 0.19 -5.91
CA TRP A 49 11.56 -0.07 -6.49
C TRP A 49 11.25 -1.57 -6.66
N PRO A 50 12.17 -2.45 -7.11
CA PRO A 50 11.88 -3.87 -7.19
C PRO A 50 11.49 -4.47 -5.83
N ALA A 51 12.18 -4.08 -4.76
CA ALA A 51 11.88 -4.53 -3.41
C ALA A 51 10.57 -3.91 -2.88
N ALA A 52 10.36 -2.61 -3.09
CA ALA A 52 9.16 -1.91 -2.66
C ALA A 52 7.89 -2.43 -3.38
N ILE A 53 7.97 -2.69 -4.68
CA ILE A 53 6.88 -3.30 -5.47
C ILE A 53 6.60 -4.72 -4.96
N CYS A 54 7.63 -5.54 -4.77
CA CYS A 54 7.47 -6.89 -4.23
C CYS A 54 6.78 -6.86 -2.87
N PHE A 55 7.23 -5.98 -1.97
CA PHE A 55 6.62 -5.79 -0.66
C PHE A 55 5.14 -5.37 -0.78
N GLY A 56 4.82 -4.36 -1.60
CA GLY A 56 3.44 -3.91 -1.81
C GLY A 56 2.50 -5.02 -2.30
N VAL A 57 2.96 -5.86 -3.22
CA VAL A 57 2.20 -7.03 -3.71
C VAL A 57 2.03 -8.09 -2.62
N LEU A 58 3.08 -8.39 -1.86
CA LEU A 58 3.01 -9.34 -0.74
C LEU A 58 2.05 -8.88 0.36
N MET A 59 2.08 -7.60 0.70
CA MET A 59 1.15 -7.01 1.68
C MET A 59 -0.29 -7.05 1.20
N SER A 60 -0.52 -6.77 -0.09
CA SER A 60 -1.84 -6.90 -0.71
C SER A 60 -2.34 -8.34 -0.67
N GLY A 61 -1.48 -9.30 -1.01
CA GLY A 61 -1.80 -10.73 -0.92
C GLY A 61 -2.13 -11.18 0.51
N LEU A 62 -1.34 -10.71 1.49
CA LEU A 62 -1.57 -11.01 2.90
C LEU A 62 -2.92 -10.48 3.39
N TRP A 63 -3.27 -9.24 3.01
CA TRP A 63 -4.59 -8.65 3.27
C TRP A 63 -5.72 -9.51 2.72
N ILE A 64 -5.64 -9.92 1.45
CA ILE A 64 -6.67 -10.71 0.76
C ILE A 64 -6.89 -12.07 1.43
N VAL A 65 -5.80 -12.71 1.87
CA VAL A 65 -5.84 -14.06 2.47
C VAL A 65 -6.28 -14.01 3.93
N ARG A 66 -5.71 -13.09 4.72
CA ARG A 66 -5.90 -13.06 6.18
C ARG A 66 -7.12 -12.25 6.60
N LYS A 67 -7.53 -11.28 5.78
CA LYS A 67 -8.71 -10.43 5.99
C LYS A 67 -8.65 -9.67 7.32
N ASP A 68 -7.45 -9.30 7.74
CA ASP A 68 -7.22 -8.56 8.96
C ASP A 68 -5.99 -7.64 8.80
N LEU A 69 -6.08 -6.43 9.36
CA LEU A 69 -4.99 -5.45 9.28
C LEU A 69 -3.83 -5.79 10.22
N LEU A 70 -4.08 -6.52 11.31
CA LEU A 70 -3.07 -6.82 12.30
C LEU A 70 -1.95 -7.71 11.71
N SER A 71 -2.31 -8.69 10.88
CA SER A 71 -1.37 -9.51 10.12
C SER A 71 -0.45 -8.64 9.25
N CYS A 72 -1.00 -7.62 8.57
CA CYS A 72 -0.21 -6.69 7.76
C CYS A 72 0.73 -5.84 8.62
N ILE A 73 0.23 -5.30 9.75
CA ILE A 73 1.04 -4.50 10.68
C ILE A 73 2.21 -5.33 11.23
N VAL A 74 1.96 -6.57 11.64
CA VAL A 74 2.99 -7.47 12.18
C VAL A 74 4.01 -7.84 11.11
N ALA A 75 3.58 -8.19 9.90
CA ALA A 75 4.50 -8.51 8.80
C ALA A 75 5.40 -7.32 8.43
N HIS A 76 4.83 -6.11 8.41
CA HIS A 76 5.60 -4.88 8.18
C HIS A 76 6.58 -4.61 9.33
N GLY A 77 6.16 -4.76 10.58
CA GLY A 77 7.05 -4.65 11.74
C GLY A 77 8.22 -5.63 11.68
N ALA A 78 7.95 -6.89 11.32
CA ALA A 78 8.99 -7.91 11.16
C ALA A 78 9.99 -7.56 10.05
N ALA A 79 9.51 -7.07 8.89
CA ALA A 79 10.38 -6.61 7.81
C ALA A 79 11.33 -5.49 8.25
N ASN A 80 10.83 -4.52 9.02
CA ASN A 80 11.66 -3.44 9.58
C ASN A 80 12.68 -3.95 10.59
N VAL A 81 12.32 -4.91 11.45
CA VAL A 81 13.28 -5.51 12.39
C VAL A 81 14.40 -6.22 11.64
N PHE A 82 14.08 -7.01 10.60
CA PHE A 82 15.11 -7.66 9.79
C PHE A 82 15.99 -6.65 9.04
N LEU A 83 15.39 -5.58 8.50
CA LEU A 83 16.14 -4.51 7.86
C LEU A 83 17.05 -3.78 8.85
N ALA A 84 16.56 -3.47 10.06
CA ALA A 84 17.36 -2.85 11.12
C ALA A 84 18.57 -3.72 11.47
N LEU A 85 18.36 -5.02 11.68
CA LEU A 85 19.44 -5.97 11.94
C LEU A 85 20.45 -6.03 10.78
N TYR A 86 19.96 -6.05 9.54
CA TYR A 86 20.82 -6.02 8.35
C TYR A 86 21.66 -4.75 8.26
N VAL A 87 21.06 -3.58 8.49
CA VAL A 87 21.74 -2.29 8.47
C VAL A 87 22.77 -2.21 9.60
N LEU A 88 22.43 -2.63 10.82
CA LEU A 88 23.36 -2.68 11.95
C LEU A 88 24.55 -3.61 11.68
N GLN A 89 24.34 -4.74 11.00
CA GLN A 89 25.40 -5.69 10.67
C GLN A 89 26.29 -5.22 9.51
N THR A 90 25.73 -4.55 8.51
CA THR A 90 26.45 -4.19 7.27
C THR A 90 26.91 -2.74 7.20
N GLY A 91 26.41 -1.88 8.09
CA GLY A 91 26.64 -0.43 8.08
C GLY A 91 25.94 0.31 6.92
N LYS A 92 25.06 -0.35 6.16
CA LYS A 92 24.38 0.22 4.98
C LYS A 92 23.17 1.06 5.35
N TRP A 93 23.39 2.16 6.08
CA TRP A 93 22.33 3.07 6.54
C TRP A 93 21.53 3.74 5.42
N TYR A 94 22.02 3.74 4.19
CA TYR A 94 21.27 4.27 3.04
C TYR A 94 20.03 3.43 2.69
N LEU A 95 19.91 2.22 3.23
CA LEU A 95 18.75 1.33 3.09
C LEU A 95 17.70 1.51 4.20
N TRP A 96 17.93 2.44 5.13
CA TRP A 96 17.00 2.76 6.22
C TRP A 96 16.18 4.00 5.87
#